data_AF-A0AAD4HEB0-F1
#
_entry.id   AF-A0AAD4HEB0-F1
#
_cell.length_a   1.000
_cell.length_b   1.000
_cell.length_c   1.000
_cell.angle_alpha   90.00
_cell.angle_beta   90.00
_cell.angle_gamma   90.00
#
_symmetry.space_group_name_H-M   'P 1'
#
loop_
_entity.id
_entity.type
_entity.pdbx_description
1 polymer ?
#
loop_
_entity_poly.entity_id
_entity_poly.type
_entity_poly.pdbx_seq_one_letter_code
_entity_poly.pdbx_strand_id
1 'polypeptide(L)'
;MPTRRYLRGTLICATSLLAFVNQPVKAAPTEVPSAASFYVPYLPGLHQDTTHPLHIYAGHILSDPDADSAASTDVLAHLFFVMVKARKFADKERLMFWFNGGPGCSSFDGLMMEVGPWRIDGEGGLRTIDGGWDEYTTVVYVDQPAGTGLSYTSTNHYVHGLQQTTDQLMEFLRTFYKVFPEYETVDTYLGGESYAGQYIPYFADAILSSELRMPLRGVAIGNGWIDGRNQYPAYLDYAVTHGLVDESSQHYKDSKEKTNRCMTEFRGATIEPVHIDQCEGLLQFILKSKSRIVDGQPKCVNIYDIRLEDDEPYCGMQWPPDLKNISSYLARKDVIRALHAEAKPESWVECSGRVSSEMRDYLSPSSVTLLPSVLEKIPVLLFAGDQDFICNYMGIESMIKSLTWNGEKGLGKVQTKSWTVNGMQAGTWVSSRNLTYAKIFNASHMVPYDAPDITHDMILRFMGTNFSAIVDGSARIPSAVGDDIKPIFMDSDDVPLSSSLPGKTPEQTKAQWDAYYNAGSVVLIFLLLAIAIGLCIWCRLRRRPVRLSRDPQLEENIPLNGYDDEQAHRKRKGKERALEDESGAAIFDVGEDEEGYTSDDVRKERID
;
A
#
# COMPACT_ATOMS: atom_id res chain seq x y z
N MET A 1 42.69 -39.89 82.91
CA MET A 1 41.53 -40.47 83.63
C MET A 1 40.58 -39.34 84.00
N PRO A 2 39.25 -39.54 84.15
CA PRO A 2 38.42 -40.50 83.42
C PRO A 2 37.02 -39.96 82.99
N THR A 3 36.36 -40.70 82.08
CA THR A 3 34.88 -40.92 81.96
C THR A 3 33.86 -39.84 81.53
N ARG A 4 32.90 -40.33 80.71
CA ARG A 4 31.53 -39.85 80.35
C ARG A 4 31.46 -38.59 79.47
N ARG A 5 30.94 -38.57 78.22
CA ARG A 5 29.97 -39.31 77.35
C ARG A 5 28.68 -38.50 77.08
N TYR A 6 28.43 -38.28 75.79
CA TYR A 6 27.13 -38.02 75.12
C TYR A 6 26.25 -36.85 75.60
N LEU A 7 26.23 -35.74 74.84
CA LEU A 7 25.18 -35.45 73.82
C LEU A 7 25.29 -34.01 73.28
N ARG A 8 25.76 -33.85 72.04
CA ARG A 8 25.53 -32.69 71.15
C ARG A 8 26.08 -33.02 69.76
N GLY A 9 25.25 -32.95 68.73
CA GLY A 9 25.64 -33.22 67.35
C GLY A 9 24.52 -32.81 66.39
N THR A 10 24.92 -32.28 65.23
CA THR A 10 24.09 -32.00 64.06
C THR A 10 22.86 -31.11 64.29
N LEU A 11 23.08 -29.79 64.19
CA LEU A 11 22.08 -28.86 63.67
C LEU A 11 22.52 -28.44 62.24
N ILE A 12 21.62 -27.85 61.45
CA ILE A 12 21.84 -27.36 60.08
C ILE A 12 22.02 -28.48 59.02
N CYS A 13 20.89 -29.04 58.56
CA CYS A 13 20.61 -29.20 57.11
C CYS A 13 19.16 -29.66 56.90
N ALA A 14 18.28 -28.76 56.43
CA ALA A 14 17.02 -29.01 55.69
C ALA A 14 16.08 -27.79 55.78
N THR A 15 15.88 -27.05 54.67
CA THR A 15 14.61 -26.38 54.25
C THR A 15 14.86 -25.46 53.04
N SER A 16 15.23 -26.05 51.90
CA SER A 16 15.32 -25.35 50.60
C SER A 16 14.29 -25.92 49.62
N LEU A 17 13.00 -25.77 49.93
CA LEU A 17 11.89 -26.17 49.06
C LEU A 17 11.01 -24.97 48.70
N LEU A 18 10.92 -24.71 47.40
CA LEU A 18 9.72 -24.20 46.71
C LEU A 18 9.08 -22.92 47.28
N ALA A 19 9.85 -21.83 47.33
CA ALA A 19 9.28 -20.48 47.25
C ALA A 19 8.94 -20.13 45.78
N PHE A 20 8.07 -20.93 45.14
CA PHE A 20 7.43 -20.49 43.89
C PHE A 20 6.52 -19.31 44.25
N VAL A 21 6.84 -18.13 43.71
CA VAL A 21 5.97 -16.97 43.81
C VAL A 21 4.77 -17.24 42.92
N ASN A 22 3.66 -17.67 43.53
CA ASN A 22 2.34 -17.62 42.89
C ASN A 22 1.99 -16.15 42.63
N GLN A 23 2.47 -15.62 41.50
CA GLN A 23 1.75 -14.54 40.86
C GLN A 23 0.38 -15.10 40.49
N PRO A 24 -0.73 -14.50 40.95
CA PRO A 24 -2.04 -14.91 40.50
C PRO A 24 -2.13 -14.58 39.01
N VAL A 25 -2.11 -15.62 38.17
CA VAL A 25 -2.57 -15.50 36.79
C VAL A 25 -4.01 -15.01 36.87
N LYS A 26 -4.22 -13.73 36.59
CA LYS A 26 -5.58 -13.23 36.41
C LYS A 26 -6.13 -13.93 35.18
N ALA A 27 -7.19 -14.71 35.36
CA ALA A 27 -8.07 -15.03 34.25
C ALA A 27 -8.50 -13.71 33.57
N ALA A 28 -8.70 -13.75 32.25
CA ALA A 28 -9.19 -12.59 31.52
C ALA A 28 -10.49 -12.08 32.17
N PRO A 29 -10.70 -10.76 32.30
CA PRO A 29 -11.95 -10.24 32.84
C PRO A 29 -13.14 -10.75 32.03
N THR A 30 -14.11 -11.38 32.70
CA THR A 30 -15.38 -11.79 32.09
C THR A 30 -16.35 -10.61 31.91
N GLU A 31 -15.99 -9.43 32.40
CA GLU A 31 -16.67 -8.17 32.10
C GLU A 31 -16.04 -7.54 30.85
N VAL A 32 -16.88 -7.22 29.86
CA VAL A 32 -16.45 -6.51 28.63
C VAL A 32 -15.80 -5.17 29.03
N PRO A 33 -14.56 -4.87 28.58
CA PRO A 33 -13.90 -3.62 28.95
C PRO A 33 -14.65 -2.40 28.40
N SER A 34 -14.70 -1.32 29.17
CA SER A 34 -15.30 -0.05 28.70
C SER A 34 -14.49 0.58 27.56
N ALA A 35 -15.13 1.27 26.62
CA ALA A 35 -14.43 2.08 25.60
C ALA A 35 -13.30 2.98 26.17
N ALA A 36 -13.47 3.50 27.39
CA ALA A 36 -12.50 4.35 28.07
C ALA A 36 -11.17 3.64 28.44
N SER A 37 -11.14 2.32 28.62
CA SER A 37 -9.89 1.59 28.91
C SER A 37 -9.01 1.37 27.68
N PHE A 38 -9.55 1.55 26.48
CA PHE A 38 -8.80 1.52 25.23
C PHE A 38 -8.27 2.90 24.82
N TYR A 39 -8.70 3.99 25.47
CA TYR A 39 -8.32 5.34 25.05
C TYR A 39 -6.80 5.58 25.17
N VAL A 40 -6.19 6.16 24.13
CA VAL A 40 -4.76 6.47 24.08
C VAL A 40 -4.60 8.00 24.27
N PRO A 41 -4.34 8.48 25.50
CA PRO A 41 -4.31 9.92 25.80
C PRO A 41 -3.08 10.64 25.25
N TYR A 42 -2.03 9.90 24.92
CA TYR A 42 -0.78 10.38 24.33
C TYR A 42 -0.03 9.21 23.69
N LEU A 43 0.41 9.38 22.44
CA LEU A 43 1.24 8.41 21.72
C LEU A 43 2.68 8.98 21.63
N PRO A 44 3.74 8.30 22.11
CA PRO A 44 5.06 8.91 22.30
C PRO A 44 5.66 9.50 21.02
N GLY A 45 5.91 10.81 21.02
CA GLY A 45 6.46 11.53 19.87
C GLY A 45 5.46 11.88 18.76
N LEU A 46 4.16 11.60 18.94
CA LEU A 46 3.12 12.14 18.07
C LEU A 46 2.80 13.58 18.47
N HIS A 47 3.31 14.54 17.70
CA HIS A 47 3.00 15.95 17.87
C HIS A 47 1.68 16.29 17.17
N GLN A 48 0.61 16.48 17.94
CA GLN A 48 -0.73 16.78 17.43
C GLN A 48 -1.02 18.30 17.40
N ASP A 49 -1.86 18.72 16.47
CA ASP A 49 -2.52 20.03 16.51
C ASP A 49 -3.51 20.08 17.68
N THR A 50 -3.35 21.08 18.56
CA THR A 50 -4.24 21.30 19.71
C THR A 50 -5.65 21.72 19.34
N THR A 51 -5.89 22.16 18.09
CA THR A 51 -7.21 22.57 17.60
C THR A 51 -8.00 21.40 16.97
N HIS A 52 -7.29 20.40 16.42
CA HIS A 52 -7.88 19.18 15.85
C HIS A 52 -7.15 17.91 16.36
N PRO A 53 -7.22 17.61 17.66
CA PRO A 53 -6.53 16.46 18.25
C PRO A 53 -7.09 15.12 17.73
N LEU A 54 -6.23 14.11 17.66
CA LEU A 54 -6.61 12.77 17.21
C LEU A 54 -7.14 11.94 18.37
N HIS A 55 -8.41 11.53 18.28
CA HIS A 55 -9.04 10.66 19.27
C HIS A 55 -8.74 9.19 18.96
N ILE A 56 -7.66 8.70 19.55
CA ILE A 56 -7.10 7.36 19.34
C ILE A 56 -7.57 6.41 20.45
N TYR A 57 -7.95 5.19 20.07
CA TYR A 57 -8.21 4.06 20.96
C TYR A 57 -7.42 2.85 20.45
N ALA A 58 -6.82 2.06 21.33
CA ALA A 58 -6.04 0.89 20.94
C ALA A 58 -6.06 -0.19 22.03
N GLY A 59 -5.78 -1.44 21.66
CA GLY A 59 -5.63 -2.55 22.59
C GLY A 59 -6.13 -3.88 22.03
N HIS A 60 -6.18 -4.89 22.89
CA HIS A 60 -6.61 -6.25 22.55
C HIS A 60 -8.10 -6.49 22.84
N ILE A 61 -8.81 -7.08 21.87
CA ILE A 61 -10.19 -7.56 22.01
C ILE A 61 -10.20 -9.08 21.86
N LEU A 62 -10.92 -9.77 22.75
CA LEU A 62 -11.15 -11.21 22.67
C LEU A 62 -11.85 -11.56 21.35
N SER A 63 -11.31 -12.54 20.64
CA SER A 63 -11.70 -12.92 19.28
C SER A 63 -11.80 -14.43 19.07
N ASP A 64 -11.61 -15.22 20.13
CA ASP A 64 -11.55 -16.68 20.05
C ASP A 64 -12.97 -17.27 20.00
N PRO A 65 -13.38 -17.98 18.92
CA PRO A 65 -14.73 -18.53 18.80
C PRO A 65 -15.05 -19.61 19.85
N ASP A 66 -14.03 -20.28 20.39
CA ASP A 66 -14.19 -21.37 21.36
C ASP A 66 -14.09 -20.91 22.82
N ALA A 67 -13.99 -19.59 23.07
CA ALA A 67 -13.74 -18.99 24.39
C ALA A 67 -14.67 -19.48 25.53
N ASP A 68 -15.97 -19.67 25.26
CA ASP A 68 -16.95 -20.16 26.24
C ASP A 68 -16.70 -21.63 26.67
N SER A 69 -15.88 -22.38 25.93
CA SER A 69 -15.59 -23.80 26.14
C SER A 69 -14.15 -24.10 26.60
N ALA A 70 -13.25 -23.12 26.51
CA ALA A 70 -11.84 -23.27 26.77
C ALA A 70 -11.51 -23.48 28.27
N ALA A 71 -10.35 -24.08 28.55
CA ALA A 71 -9.86 -24.18 29.91
C ALA A 71 -9.24 -22.85 30.38
N SER A 72 -9.27 -22.60 31.69
CA SER A 72 -8.70 -21.38 32.30
C SER A 72 -7.17 -21.27 32.23
N THR A 73 -6.52 -22.17 31.49
CA THR A 73 -5.08 -22.22 31.19
C THR A 73 -4.75 -21.75 29.77
N ASP A 74 -5.76 -21.60 28.92
CA ASP A 74 -5.58 -21.54 27.47
C ASP A 74 -5.39 -20.08 27.03
N VAL A 75 -4.40 -19.81 26.17
CA VAL A 75 -4.16 -18.45 25.66
C VAL A 75 -5.00 -18.26 24.42
N LEU A 76 -6.22 -17.76 24.65
CA LEU A 76 -7.22 -17.46 23.63
C LEU A 76 -6.74 -16.42 22.62
N ALA A 77 -7.22 -16.54 21.38
CA ALA A 77 -6.98 -15.56 20.33
C ALA A 77 -7.55 -14.17 20.69
N HIS A 78 -6.69 -13.15 20.65
CA HIS A 78 -7.06 -11.75 20.77
C HIS A 78 -6.51 -10.96 19.57
N LEU A 79 -7.41 -10.27 18.86
CA LEU A 79 -7.00 -9.30 17.84
C LEU A 79 -6.68 -7.96 18.52
N PHE A 80 -5.56 -7.38 18.13
CA PHE A 80 -5.19 -6.01 18.43
C PHE A 80 -5.82 -5.07 17.40
N PHE A 81 -6.29 -3.91 17.85
CA PHE A 81 -6.79 -2.86 16.98
C PHE A 81 -6.23 -1.49 17.35
N VAL A 82 -6.23 -0.58 16.37
CA VAL A 82 -6.19 0.87 16.60
C VAL A 82 -7.41 1.47 15.92
N MET A 83 -8.20 2.25 16.66
CA MET A 83 -9.27 3.08 16.11
C MET A 83 -8.87 4.56 16.21
N VAL A 84 -8.97 5.26 15.08
CA VAL A 84 -8.92 6.73 15.02
C VAL A 84 -10.33 7.22 14.69
N LYS A 85 -10.96 8.01 15.58
CA LYS A 85 -12.25 8.62 15.27
C LYS A 85 -12.10 9.72 14.20
N ALA A 86 -13.12 9.88 13.36
CA ALA A 86 -13.16 10.91 12.33
C ALA A 86 -12.84 12.29 12.91
N ARG A 87 -11.88 13.02 12.31
CA ARG A 87 -11.59 14.41 12.70
C ARG A 87 -12.76 15.35 12.38
N LYS A 88 -13.53 15.06 11.34
CA LYS A 88 -14.58 15.93 10.78
C LYS A 88 -15.78 15.14 10.28
N PHE A 89 -16.88 15.85 10.05
CA PHE A 89 -18.11 15.31 9.47
C PHE A 89 -18.57 16.22 8.33
N ALA A 90 -18.87 15.64 7.16
CA ALA A 90 -19.48 16.37 6.05
C ALA A 90 -21.02 16.34 6.17
N ASP A 91 -21.60 15.14 6.10
CA ASP A 91 -23.03 14.87 6.06
C ASP A 91 -23.50 13.89 7.14
N LYS A 92 -22.67 12.91 7.50
CA LYS A 92 -22.91 11.87 8.50
C LYS A 92 -21.60 11.25 8.98
N GLU A 93 -21.64 10.59 10.14
CA GLU A 93 -20.56 9.71 10.59
C GLU A 93 -20.49 8.43 9.73
N ARG A 94 -19.27 7.89 9.58
CA ARG A 94 -18.95 6.66 8.84
C ARG A 94 -17.91 5.88 9.63
N LEU A 95 -17.98 4.56 9.57
CA LEU A 95 -17.02 3.64 10.18
C LEU A 95 -16.35 2.79 9.08
N MET A 96 -15.06 2.52 9.20
CA MET A 96 -14.36 1.58 8.33
C MET A 96 -13.44 0.67 9.14
N PHE A 97 -13.49 -0.63 8.87
CA PHE A 97 -12.46 -1.56 9.33
C PHE A 97 -11.42 -1.73 8.22
N TRP A 98 -10.14 -1.56 8.53
CA TRP A 98 -9.03 -1.70 7.58
C TRP A 98 -8.18 -2.94 7.88
N PHE A 99 -7.81 -3.67 6.83
CA PHE A 99 -7.02 -4.89 6.88
C PHE A 99 -5.90 -4.89 5.83
N ASN A 100 -4.64 -5.01 6.25
CA ASN A 100 -3.54 -5.36 5.34
C ASN A 100 -3.50 -6.88 5.08
N GLY A 101 -2.65 -7.30 4.14
CA GLY A 101 -2.67 -8.63 3.54
C GLY A 101 -1.70 -9.67 4.13
N GLY A 102 -0.69 -10.04 3.33
CA GLY A 102 0.24 -11.14 3.61
C GLY A 102 -0.09 -12.44 2.87
N PRO A 103 -0.66 -13.47 3.51
CA PRO A 103 -1.36 -13.45 4.79
C PRO A 103 -0.45 -13.29 6.02
N GLY A 104 -0.86 -12.40 6.94
CA GLY A 104 -0.22 -12.18 8.23
C GLY A 104 0.56 -10.87 8.35
N CYS A 105 0.33 -9.90 7.46
CA CYS A 105 0.92 -8.55 7.55
C CYS A 105 0.05 -7.59 8.37
N SER A 106 0.70 -6.69 9.09
CA SER A 106 0.09 -5.86 10.13
C SER A 106 -0.72 -4.69 9.57
N SER A 107 -1.89 -4.42 10.13
CA SER A 107 -2.68 -3.24 9.75
C SER A 107 -2.09 -1.92 10.28
N PHE A 108 -0.93 -1.97 10.94
CA PHE A 108 -0.08 -0.81 11.16
C PHE A 108 0.47 -0.22 9.86
N ASP A 109 0.56 -1.00 8.78
CA ASP A 109 1.01 -0.51 7.46
C ASP A 109 -0.04 0.48 6.91
N GLY A 110 -1.31 0.06 6.94
CA GLY A 110 -2.49 0.91 6.74
C GLY A 110 -2.49 2.21 7.54
N LEU A 111 -2.12 2.13 8.82
CA LEU A 111 -2.14 3.24 9.77
C LEU A 111 -0.95 4.21 9.64
N MET A 112 0.25 3.68 9.35
CA MET A 112 1.53 4.38 9.48
C MET A 112 2.26 4.62 8.14
N MET A 113 1.74 4.06 7.03
CA MET A 113 2.30 4.21 5.69
C MET A 113 1.24 4.62 4.64
N GLU A 114 -0.02 4.19 4.80
CA GLU A 114 -1.05 4.31 3.76
C GLU A 114 -2.21 5.30 4.05
N VAL A 115 -3.30 4.85 4.68
CA VAL A 115 -4.56 5.59 4.79
C VAL A 115 -4.70 6.36 6.10
N GLY A 116 -3.81 6.12 7.06
CA GLY A 116 -3.86 6.71 8.40
C GLY A 116 -3.29 8.14 8.54
N PRO A 117 -3.63 8.82 9.66
CA PRO A 117 -3.34 10.24 9.95
C PRO A 117 -1.87 10.62 10.12
N TRP A 118 -0.95 9.67 10.28
CA TRP A 118 0.45 9.99 10.59
C TRP A 118 1.43 9.09 9.86
N ARG A 119 2.69 9.56 9.80
CA ARG A 119 3.86 8.82 9.33
C ARG A 119 4.96 8.90 10.37
N ILE A 120 5.96 8.03 10.24
CA ILE A 120 7.23 8.22 10.94
C ILE A 120 7.88 9.55 10.49
N ASP A 121 8.53 10.27 11.41
CA ASP A 121 9.17 11.56 11.10
C ASP A 121 10.62 11.43 10.59
N GLY A 122 11.26 10.28 10.80
CA GLY A 122 12.68 10.04 10.52
C GLY A 122 13.63 10.39 11.67
N GLU A 123 13.14 11.06 12.72
CA GLU A 123 13.88 11.43 13.94
C GLU A 123 13.54 10.53 15.14
N GLY A 124 12.49 9.70 15.03
CA GLY A 124 12.08 8.68 16.01
C GLY A 124 10.72 8.94 16.67
N GLY A 125 9.98 9.94 16.21
CA GLY A 125 8.60 10.25 16.58
C GLY A 125 7.64 10.07 15.41
N LEU A 126 6.51 10.77 15.47
CA LEU A 126 5.42 10.68 14.47
C LEU A 126 4.96 12.08 14.06
N ARG A 127 4.78 12.27 12.75
CA ARG A 127 4.28 13.50 12.14
C ARG A 127 2.91 13.24 11.50
N THR A 128 1.93 14.08 11.81
CA THR A 128 0.61 14.03 11.17
C THR A 128 0.68 14.42 9.69
N ILE A 129 -0.28 13.93 8.91
CA ILE A 129 -0.49 14.28 7.50
C ILE A 129 -1.95 14.62 7.22
N ASP A 130 -2.15 15.40 6.17
CA ASP A 130 -3.45 15.54 5.51
C ASP A 130 -3.61 14.46 4.43
N GLY A 131 -4.83 14.24 3.93
CA GLY A 131 -5.15 13.14 3.01
C GLY A 131 -5.39 11.78 3.67
N GLY A 132 -5.17 11.66 4.99
CA GLY A 132 -5.59 10.50 5.77
C GLY A 132 -7.12 10.33 5.74
N TRP A 133 -7.60 9.10 5.59
CA TRP A 133 -9.03 8.78 5.48
C TRP A 133 -9.79 9.06 6.80
N ASP A 134 -9.02 9.16 7.90
CA ASP A 134 -9.49 9.62 9.21
C ASP A 134 -10.04 11.05 9.21
N GLU A 135 -9.75 11.85 8.17
CA GLU A 135 -10.25 13.24 8.10
C GLU A 135 -11.79 13.28 8.12
N TYR A 136 -12.46 12.29 7.51
CA TYR A 136 -13.93 12.23 7.38
C TYR A 136 -14.58 10.88 7.73
N THR A 137 -13.79 9.90 8.21
CA THR A 137 -14.25 8.53 8.51
C THR A 137 -13.58 8.02 9.79
N THR A 138 -14.31 7.37 10.69
CA THR A 138 -13.68 6.64 11.80
C THR A 138 -13.06 5.36 11.24
N VAL A 139 -11.75 5.16 11.39
CA VAL A 139 -11.04 3.99 10.84
C VAL A 139 -10.50 3.11 11.96
N VAL A 140 -10.76 1.80 11.86
CA VAL A 140 -10.35 0.75 12.78
C VAL A 140 -9.40 -0.20 12.06
N TYR A 141 -8.11 -0.04 12.31
CA TYR A 141 -7.04 -0.90 11.80
C TYR A 141 -6.97 -2.15 12.67
N VAL A 142 -7.11 -3.34 12.09
CA VAL A 142 -7.15 -4.61 12.86
C VAL A 142 -6.00 -5.51 12.43
N ASP A 143 -5.10 -5.85 13.36
CA ASP A 143 -4.07 -6.86 13.13
C ASP A 143 -4.72 -8.24 13.12
N GLN A 144 -4.80 -8.89 11.96
CA GLN A 144 -5.50 -10.17 11.82
C GLN A 144 -4.84 -11.09 10.78
N PRO A 145 -4.96 -12.42 10.92
CA PRO A 145 -5.50 -13.14 12.08
C PRO A 145 -4.58 -13.06 13.31
N ALA A 146 -4.99 -13.65 14.42
CA ALA A 146 -4.24 -13.67 15.67
C ALA A 146 -2.83 -14.27 15.48
N GLY A 147 -1.80 -13.53 15.91
CA GLY A 147 -0.39 -13.80 15.59
C GLY A 147 0.23 -12.86 14.55
N THR A 148 -0.60 -12.04 13.88
CA THR A 148 -0.19 -10.88 13.05
C THR A 148 0.14 -9.68 13.94
N GLY A 149 1.19 -8.91 13.61
CA GLY A 149 1.51 -7.65 14.29
C GLY A 149 1.53 -7.75 15.82
N LEU A 150 0.67 -6.97 16.48
CA LEU A 150 0.49 -6.99 17.94
C LEU A 150 -0.55 -8.00 18.44
N SER A 151 -1.29 -8.70 17.56
CA SER A 151 -2.26 -9.73 17.93
C SER A 151 -1.59 -11.00 18.45
N TYR A 152 -2.26 -11.72 19.35
CA TYR A 152 -1.72 -12.94 19.97
C TYR A 152 -2.72 -14.07 20.07
N THR A 153 -2.19 -15.29 20.12
CA THR A 153 -2.88 -16.56 20.33
C THR A 153 -1.86 -17.59 20.80
N SER A 154 -2.30 -18.70 21.40
CA SER A 154 -1.42 -19.82 21.74
C SER A 154 -0.88 -20.52 20.49
N THR A 155 0.23 -21.25 20.64
CA THR A 155 0.95 -21.91 19.54
C THR A 155 0.14 -22.99 18.80
N ASN A 156 -1.01 -23.40 19.34
CA ASN A 156 -1.95 -24.37 18.78
C ASN A 156 -3.34 -23.77 18.46
N HIS A 157 -3.51 -22.44 18.56
CA HIS A 157 -4.73 -21.68 18.21
C HIS A 157 -4.45 -20.68 17.07
N TYR A 158 -3.54 -21.02 16.15
CA TYR A 158 -3.40 -20.34 14.86
C TYR A 158 -4.52 -20.81 13.93
N VAL A 159 -5.08 -19.89 13.15
CA VAL A 159 -6.08 -20.22 12.12
C VAL A 159 -5.42 -20.92 10.93
N HIS A 160 -6.17 -21.80 10.26
CA HIS A 160 -5.71 -22.62 9.15
C HIS A 160 -6.42 -22.32 7.82
N GLY A 161 -7.16 -21.22 7.72
CA GLY A 161 -7.72 -20.74 6.46
C GLY A 161 -8.87 -19.75 6.63
N LEU A 162 -9.32 -19.17 5.52
CA LEU A 162 -10.24 -18.04 5.44
C LEU A 162 -11.52 -18.17 6.31
N GLN A 163 -12.11 -19.37 6.44
CA GLN A 163 -13.28 -19.57 7.31
C GLN A 163 -12.94 -19.30 8.80
N GLN A 164 -11.86 -19.88 9.31
CA GLN A 164 -11.47 -19.70 10.73
C GLN A 164 -11.03 -18.26 11.03
N THR A 165 -10.37 -17.61 10.06
CA THR A 165 -10.09 -16.16 10.10
C THR A 165 -11.38 -15.34 10.17
N THR A 166 -12.42 -15.75 9.43
CA THR A 166 -13.74 -15.10 9.44
C THR A 166 -14.47 -15.32 10.77
N ASP A 167 -14.46 -16.53 11.31
CA ASP A 167 -15.10 -16.85 12.59
C ASP A 167 -14.46 -16.04 13.74
N GLN A 168 -13.14 -15.90 13.71
CA GLN A 168 -12.35 -15.07 14.63
C GLN A 168 -12.67 -13.57 14.51
N LEU A 169 -12.76 -13.03 13.29
CA LEU A 169 -13.21 -11.65 13.10
C LEU A 169 -14.65 -11.45 13.58
N MET A 170 -15.54 -12.41 13.36
CA MET A 170 -16.94 -12.29 13.77
C MET A 170 -17.10 -12.22 15.30
N GLU A 171 -16.27 -12.90 16.09
CA GLU A 171 -16.28 -12.69 17.55
C GLU A 171 -15.58 -11.37 17.97
N PHE A 172 -14.49 -10.98 17.30
CA PHE A 172 -13.91 -9.65 17.49
C PHE A 172 -14.96 -8.55 17.27
N LEU A 173 -15.75 -8.63 16.19
CA LEU A 173 -16.81 -7.66 15.88
C LEU A 173 -17.94 -7.71 16.92
N ARG A 174 -18.41 -8.91 17.30
CA ARG A 174 -19.40 -9.06 18.38
C ARG A 174 -18.91 -8.40 19.67
N THR A 175 -17.63 -8.53 20.03
CA THR A 175 -17.10 -7.91 21.24
C THR A 175 -16.79 -6.42 21.04
N PHE A 176 -16.34 -5.98 19.87
CA PHE A 176 -16.14 -4.56 19.54
C PHE A 176 -17.43 -3.74 19.71
N TYR A 177 -18.58 -4.21 19.20
CA TYR A 177 -19.86 -3.50 19.39
C TYR A 177 -20.39 -3.58 20.84
N LYS A 178 -19.97 -4.56 21.66
CA LYS A 178 -20.22 -4.54 23.12
C LYS A 178 -19.41 -3.43 23.82
N VAL A 179 -18.19 -3.12 23.32
CA VAL A 179 -17.30 -2.07 23.85
C VAL A 179 -17.70 -0.66 23.37
N PHE A 180 -18.01 -0.53 22.07
CA PHE A 180 -18.33 0.72 21.37
C PHE A 180 -19.74 0.67 20.75
N PRO A 181 -20.81 0.56 21.56
CA PRO A 181 -22.18 0.40 21.07
C PRO A 181 -22.71 1.62 20.31
N GLU A 182 -22.03 2.78 20.36
CA GLU A 182 -22.40 3.93 19.53
C GLU A 182 -22.40 3.60 18.02
N TYR A 183 -21.57 2.64 17.59
CA TYR A 183 -21.40 2.31 16.17
C TYR A 183 -22.38 1.27 15.63
N GLU A 184 -23.26 0.63 16.43
CA GLU A 184 -24.27 -0.35 15.92
C GLU A 184 -25.21 0.25 14.85
N THR A 185 -25.26 1.58 14.74
CA THR A 185 -26.16 2.32 13.84
C THR A 185 -25.44 3.18 12.80
N VAL A 186 -24.09 3.19 12.79
CA VAL A 186 -23.29 3.95 11.83
C VAL A 186 -23.18 3.19 10.51
N ASP A 187 -23.09 3.91 9.40
CA ASP A 187 -22.84 3.31 8.09
C ASP A 187 -21.39 2.82 8.02
N THR A 188 -21.22 1.49 7.98
CA THR A 188 -19.91 0.84 8.10
C THR A 188 -19.42 0.29 6.76
N TYR A 189 -18.10 0.29 6.56
CA TYR A 189 -17.42 -0.23 5.38
C TYR A 189 -16.27 -1.17 5.78
N LEU A 190 -15.86 -2.07 4.88
CA LEU A 190 -14.57 -2.78 5.01
C LEU A 190 -13.60 -2.21 3.96
N GLY A 191 -12.36 -1.97 4.35
CA GLY A 191 -11.26 -1.53 3.51
C GLY A 191 -10.04 -2.43 3.68
N GLY A 192 -9.14 -2.45 2.71
CA GLY A 192 -7.88 -3.18 2.81
C GLY A 192 -7.22 -3.41 1.46
N GLU A 193 -6.08 -4.08 1.49
CA GLU A 193 -5.24 -4.32 0.31
C GLU A 193 -4.64 -5.73 0.24
N SER A 194 -4.06 -6.07 -0.91
CA SER A 194 -3.26 -7.29 -1.09
C SER A 194 -4.06 -8.56 -0.79
N TYR A 195 -3.58 -9.43 0.11
CA TYR A 195 -4.31 -10.62 0.55
C TYR A 195 -5.64 -10.34 1.26
N ALA A 196 -5.94 -9.09 1.66
CA ALA A 196 -7.29 -8.71 2.07
C ALA A 196 -8.31 -8.83 0.94
N GLY A 197 -7.87 -8.97 -0.32
CA GLY A 197 -8.69 -9.47 -1.43
C GLY A 197 -9.34 -10.82 -1.15
N GLN A 198 -8.69 -11.72 -0.40
CA GLN A 198 -9.27 -12.98 0.06
C GLN A 198 -10.15 -12.78 1.31
N TYR A 199 -9.65 -11.99 2.28
CA TYR A 199 -10.33 -11.79 3.57
C TYR A 199 -11.67 -11.04 3.43
N ILE A 200 -11.70 -9.91 2.71
CA ILE A 200 -12.82 -8.95 2.73
C ILE A 200 -14.12 -9.53 2.15
N PRO A 201 -14.14 -10.29 1.04
CA PRO A 201 -15.37 -10.93 0.56
C PRO A 201 -15.92 -12.00 1.51
N TYR A 202 -15.03 -12.73 2.19
CA TYR A 202 -15.38 -13.70 3.24
C TYR A 202 -16.02 -13.01 4.45
N PHE A 203 -15.38 -11.95 4.96
CA PHE A 203 -15.91 -11.12 6.04
C PHE A 203 -17.25 -10.49 5.66
N ALA A 204 -17.37 -9.95 4.45
CA ALA A 204 -18.60 -9.33 3.96
C ALA A 204 -19.75 -10.32 3.87
N ASP A 205 -19.57 -11.49 3.26
CA ASP A 205 -20.66 -12.46 3.11
C ASP A 205 -21.13 -13.02 4.46
N ALA A 206 -20.21 -13.24 5.41
CA ALA A 206 -20.53 -13.64 6.78
C ALA A 206 -21.31 -12.56 7.54
N ILE A 207 -20.87 -11.29 7.51
CA ILE A 207 -21.58 -10.16 8.14
C ILE A 207 -22.98 -10.02 7.53
N LEU A 208 -23.08 -10.02 6.20
CA LEU A 208 -24.32 -9.92 5.41
C LEU A 208 -25.22 -11.17 5.46
N SER A 209 -24.86 -12.17 6.26
CA SER A 209 -25.63 -13.39 6.50
C SER A 209 -25.80 -13.69 8.00
N SER A 210 -25.51 -12.70 8.86
CA SER A 210 -25.56 -12.81 10.31
C SER A 210 -26.58 -11.85 10.95
N GLU A 211 -26.93 -12.10 12.20
CA GLU A 211 -27.74 -11.21 13.04
C GLU A 211 -26.94 -10.04 13.66
N LEU A 212 -25.70 -9.80 13.21
CA LEU A 212 -24.86 -8.72 13.72
C LEU A 212 -25.42 -7.35 13.29
N ARG A 213 -25.58 -6.44 14.25
CA ARG A 213 -26.00 -5.06 13.99
C ARG A 213 -24.85 -4.21 13.48
N MET A 214 -24.46 -4.48 12.24
CA MET A 214 -23.45 -3.74 11.50
C MET A 214 -24.06 -3.32 10.16
N PRO A 215 -24.40 -2.03 9.97
CA PRO A 215 -24.93 -1.51 8.71
C PRO A 215 -23.86 -1.46 7.60
N LEU A 216 -23.37 -2.62 7.14
CA LEU A 216 -22.37 -2.71 6.09
C LEU A 216 -22.90 -2.13 4.77
N ARG A 217 -22.25 -1.08 4.27
CA ARG A 217 -22.66 -0.29 3.08
C ARG A 217 -21.80 -0.49 1.86
N GLY A 218 -20.66 -1.15 1.99
CA GLY A 218 -19.77 -1.43 0.87
C GLY A 218 -18.42 -1.95 1.33
N VAL A 219 -17.66 -2.49 0.40
CA VAL A 219 -16.26 -2.90 0.63
C VAL A 219 -15.32 -2.33 -0.42
N ALA A 220 -14.10 -1.96 -0.01
CA ALA A 220 -13.05 -1.42 -0.86
C ALA A 220 -11.79 -2.30 -0.76
N ILE A 221 -11.27 -2.74 -1.91
CA ILE A 221 -10.11 -3.64 -1.98
C ILE A 221 -9.08 -3.04 -2.94
N GLY A 222 -7.93 -2.66 -2.41
CA GLY A 222 -6.76 -2.21 -3.17
C GLY A 222 -5.90 -3.39 -3.61
N ASN A 223 -5.43 -3.39 -4.86
CA ASN A 223 -4.41 -4.29 -5.38
C ASN A 223 -4.58 -5.75 -4.87
N GLY A 224 -5.80 -6.27 -4.99
CA GLY A 224 -6.22 -7.47 -4.25
C GLY A 224 -5.80 -8.79 -4.91
N TRP A 225 -5.38 -9.75 -4.09
CA TRP A 225 -5.33 -11.17 -4.49
C TRP A 225 -6.71 -11.80 -4.26
N ILE A 226 -7.42 -12.13 -5.35
CA ILE A 226 -8.85 -12.51 -5.31
C ILE A 226 -9.12 -13.75 -6.19
N ASP A 227 -8.49 -13.85 -7.35
CA ASP A 227 -8.72 -14.86 -8.38
C ASP A 227 -7.40 -15.30 -9.04
N GLY A 228 -6.76 -16.31 -8.47
CA GLY A 228 -5.51 -16.85 -9.03
C GLY A 228 -5.66 -17.33 -10.48
N ARG A 229 -6.83 -17.84 -10.88
CA ARG A 229 -7.07 -18.35 -12.24
C ARG A 229 -6.96 -17.25 -13.30
N ASN A 230 -7.37 -16.02 -12.98
CA ASN A 230 -7.25 -14.87 -13.87
C ASN A 230 -6.00 -14.00 -13.58
N GLN A 231 -5.44 -14.03 -12.37
CA GLN A 231 -4.27 -13.24 -11.97
C GLN A 231 -2.91 -13.90 -12.30
N TYR A 232 -2.73 -15.21 -12.09
CA TYR A 232 -1.44 -15.89 -12.42
C TYR A 232 -1.01 -15.76 -13.90
N PRO A 233 -1.91 -15.84 -14.91
CA PRO A 233 -1.54 -15.60 -16.31
C PRO A 233 -1.07 -14.16 -16.57
N ALA A 234 -1.68 -13.20 -15.88
CA ALA A 234 -1.45 -11.78 -16.12
C ALA A 234 -0.04 -11.32 -15.75
N TYR A 235 0.70 -12.03 -14.88
CA TYR A 235 2.12 -11.76 -14.62
C TYR A 235 2.95 -11.73 -15.91
N LEU A 236 2.71 -12.66 -16.85
CA LEU A 236 3.47 -12.72 -18.10
C LEU A 236 2.99 -11.66 -19.10
N ASP A 237 1.67 -11.49 -19.24
CA ASP A 237 1.10 -10.50 -20.16
C ASP A 237 1.48 -9.07 -19.73
N TYR A 238 1.48 -8.78 -18.42
CA TYR A 238 1.94 -7.52 -17.84
C TYR A 238 3.45 -7.35 -18.01
N ALA A 239 4.25 -8.40 -17.78
CA ALA A 239 5.70 -8.33 -17.97
C ALA A 239 6.10 -8.04 -19.42
N VAL A 240 5.37 -8.57 -20.41
CA VAL A 240 5.59 -8.21 -21.82
C VAL A 240 5.12 -6.79 -22.11
N THR A 241 3.91 -6.42 -21.64
CA THR A 241 3.32 -5.09 -21.87
C THR A 241 4.20 -3.95 -21.36
N HIS A 242 4.86 -4.11 -20.22
CA HIS A 242 5.72 -3.10 -19.60
C HIS A 242 7.22 -3.30 -19.91
N GLY A 243 7.57 -4.14 -20.90
CA GLY A 243 8.95 -4.32 -21.34
C GLY A 243 9.89 -5.00 -20.32
N LEU A 244 9.31 -5.70 -19.34
CA LEU A 244 10.03 -6.54 -18.38
C LEU A 244 10.53 -7.83 -19.05
N VAL A 245 9.75 -8.41 -19.96
CA VAL A 245 10.10 -9.60 -20.75
C VAL A 245 9.93 -9.32 -22.25
N ASP A 246 10.93 -9.68 -23.05
CA ASP A 246 10.85 -9.67 -24.53
C ASP A 246 10.15 -10.95 -25.02
N GLU A 247 9.03 -10.82 -25.75
CA GLU A 247 8.25 -11.95 -26.29
C GLU A 247 9.04 -12.86 -27.25
N SER A 248 10.09 -12.35 -27.91
CA SER A 248 10.96 -13.14 -28.77
C SER A 248 11.97 -14.01 -28.01
N SER A 249 12.23 -13.68 -26.73
CA SER A 249 13.26 -14.30 -25.91
C SER A 249 12.98 -15.77 -25.59
N GLN A 250 14.01 -16.51 -25.19
CA GLN A 250 13.81 -17.85 -24.62
C GLN A 250 13.10 -17.78 -23.26
N HIS A 251 13.44 -16.78 -22.44
CA HIS A 251 12.83 -16.56 -21.12
C HIS A 251 11.32 -16.40 -21.17
N TYR A 252 10.78 -15.73 -22.19
CA TYR A 252 9.33 -15.66 -22.42
C TYR A 252 8.72 -17.05 -22.65
N LYS A 253 9.35 -17.91 -23.47
CA LYS A 253 8.84 -19.25 -23.76
C LYS A 253 8.87 -20.14 -22.52
N ASP A 254 9.94 -20.07 -21.75
CA ASP A 254 10.10 -20.82 -20.50
C ASP A 254 9.09 -20.34 -19.44
N SER A 255 8.88 -19.02 -19.34
CA SER A 255 7.86 -18.40 -18.48
C SER A 255 6.44 -18.81 -18.90
N LYS A 256 6.18 -18.84 -20.21
CA LYS A 256 4.90 -19.29 -20.79
C LYS A 256 4.67 -20.77 -20.54
N GLU A 257 5.72 -21.60 -20.52
CA GLU A 257 5.60 -23.00 -20.13
C GLU A 257 5.28 -23.15 -18.64
N LYS A 258 6.00 -22.47 -17.73
CA LYS A 258 5.67 -22.52 -16.29
C LYS A 258 4.26 -21.99 -16.02
N THR A 259 3.83 -20.93 -16.71
CA THR A 259 2.45 -20.42 -16.67
C THR A 259 1.45 -21.49 -17.13
N ASN A 260 1.70 -22.18 -18.25
CA ASN A 260 0.83 -23.26 -18.73
C ASN A 260 0.77 -24.47 -17.79
N ARG A 261 1.87 -24.80 -17.09
CA ARG A 261 1.90 -25.85 -16.05
C ARG A 261 1.03 -25.46 -14.86
N CYS A 262 1.23 -24.25 -14.30
CA CYS A 262 0.36 -23.66 -13.27
C CYS A 262 -1.13 -23.70 -13.67
N MET A 263 -1.46 -23.22 -14.87
CA MET A 263 -2.82 -23.19 -15.39
C MET A 263 -3.38 -24.57 -15.82
N THR A 264 -2.61 -25.65 -15.66
CA THR A 264 -3.12 -27.03 -15.83
C THR A 264 -3.71 -27.55 -14.52
N GLU A 265 -3.10 -27.25 -13.38
CA GLU A 265 -3.61 -27.62 -12.05
C GLU A 265 -4.94 -26.91 -11.76
N PHE A 266 -5.05 -25.61 -12.10
CA PHE A 266 -6.31 -24.86 -12.05
C PHE A 266 -7.46 -25.51 -12.86
N ARG A 267 -7.17 -26.38 -13.84
CA ARG A 267 -8.20 -27.12 -14.62
C ARG A 267 -8.57 -28.47 -13.99
N GLY A 268 -7.72 -29.01 -13.11
CA GLY A 268 -7.98 -30.24 -12.37
C GLY A 268 -8.59 -30.02 -10.98
N ALA A 269 -8.49 -28.81 -10.43
CA ALA A 269 -9.01 -28.44 -9.13
C ALA A 269 -10.55 -28.61 -9.02
N THR A 270 -11.01 -29.16 -7.90
CA THR A 270 -12.44 -29.44 -7.61
C THR A 270 -13.18 -28.27 -6.97
N ILE A 271 -12.44 -27.39 -6.30
CA ILE A 271 -12.85 -26.04 -5.87
C ILE A 271 -11.97 -25.01 -6.60
N GLU A 272 -12.37 -23.74 -6.60
CA GLU A 272 -11.48 -22.66 -7.06
C GLU A 272 -10.40 -22.42 -6.00
N PRO A 273 -9.10 -22.71 -6.23
CA PRO A 273 -8.10 -22.67 -5.17
C PRO A 273 -7.49 -21.27 -5.01
N VAL A 274 -7.21 -20.89 -3.77
CA VAL A 274 -6.49 -19.64 -3.45
C VAL A 274 -4.99 -19.72 -3.82
N HIS A 275 -4.41 -20.91 -3.70
CA HIS A 275 -2.98 -21.20 -3.83
C HIS A 275 -2.75 -22.53 -4.56
N ILE A 276 -1.67 -22.63 -5.33
CA ILE A 276 -1.21 -23.87 -6.00
C ILE A 276 0.33 -23.90 -6.04
N ASP A 277 0.95 -24.91 -5.43
CA ASP A 277 2.40 -25.11 -5.34
C ASP A 277 3.14 -25.00 -6.70
N GLN A 278 2.54 -25.50 -7.79
CA GLN A 278 3.11 -25.47 -9.14
C GLN A 278 3.20 -24.04 -9.71
N CYS A 279 2.32 -23.15 -9.25
CA CYS A 279 2.34 -21.73 -9.57
C CYS A 279 3.38 -20.95 -8.75
N GLU A 280 3.89 -21.50 -7.65
CA GLU A 280 4.84 -20.79 -6.80
C GLU A 280 6.15 -20.45 -7.48
N GLY A 281 6.68 -19.28 -7.13
CA GLY A 281 7.82 -18.67 -7.79
C GLY A 281 7.60 -18.33 -9.27
N LEU A 282 6.38 -18.38 -9.84
CA LEU A 282 6.12 -17.94 -11.22
C LEU A 282 6.43 -16.45 -11.39
N LEU A 283 5.96 -15.62 -10.46
CA LEU A 283 6.23 -14.19 -10.37
C LEU A 283 7.76 -13.91 -10.41
N GLN A 284 8.50 -14.53 -9.49
CA GLN A 284 9.95 -14.37 -9.38
C GLN A 284 10.70 -14.92 -10.61
N PHE A 285 10.24 -16.04 -11.19
CA PHE A 285 10.81 -16.58 -12.42
C PHE A 285 10.65 -15.59 -13.59
N ILE A 286 9.49 -14.94 -13.73
CA ILE A 286 9.24 -13.95 -14.79
C ILE A 286 10.17 -12.74 -14.63
N LEU A 287 10.24 -12.15 -13.43
CA LEU A 287 11.05 -10.96 -13.14
C LEU A 287 12.57 -11.19 -13.27
N LYS A 288 13.04 -12.43 -13.14
CA LYS A 288 14.47 -12.78 -13.29
C LYS A 288 15.11 -12.38 -14.63
N SER A 289 14.30 -12.08 -15.64
CA SER A 289 14.71 -11.43 -16.89
C SER A 289 15.37 -10.05 -16.72
N LYS A 290 15.13 -9.38 -15.59
CA LYS A 290 15.70 -8.07 -15.23
C LYS A 290 16.74 -8.11 -14.12
N SER A 291 16.98 -9.26 -13.49
CA SER A 291 18.03 -9.42 -12.48
C SER A 291 19.39 -8.97 -13.04
N ARG A 292 20.07 -8.06 -12.35
CA ARG A 292 21.33 -7.44 -12.81
C ARG A 292 22.31 -7.28 -11.66
N ILE A 293 23.61 -7.37 -11.94
CA ILE A 293 24.64 -7.12 -10.92
C ILE A 293 25.05 -5.65 -10.98
N VAL A 294 24.94 -4.95 -9.85
CA VAL A 294 25.35 -3.55 -9.66
C VAL A 294 26.33 -3.50 -8.49
N ASP A 295 27.54 -2.98 -8.73
CA ASP A 295 28.62 -2.88 -7.72
C ASP A 295 28.92 -4.18 -6.95
N GLY A 296 28.73 -5.32 -7.61
CA GLY A 296 28.92 -6.66 -7.06
C GLY A 296 27.69 -7.27 -6.37
N GLN A 297 26.62 -6.50 -6.14
CA GLN A 297 25.37 -7.00 -5.57
C GLN A 297 24.36 -7.38 -6.66
N PRO A 298 23.65 -8.52 -6.52
CA PRO A 298 22.52 -8.85 -7.38
C PRO A 298 21.30 -7.99 -7.04
N LYS A 299 20.80 -7.23 -8.01
CA LYS A 299 19.57 -6.43 -7.94
C LYS A 299 18.45 -7.09 -8.72
N CYS A 300 17.24 -7.00 -8.20
CA CYS A 300 15.99 -7.46 -8.82
C CYS A 300 14.96 -6.32 -8.83
N VAL A 301 13.92 -6.45 -9.66
CA VAL A 301 12.78 -5.52 -9.70
C VAL A 301 11.94 -5.70 -8.43
N ASN A 302 11.47 -4.60 -7.84
CA ASN A 302 10.55 -4.63 -6.71
C ASN A 302 9.17 -5.17 -7.14
N ILE A 303 8.68 -6.22 -6.49
CA ILE A 303 7.38 -6.86 -6.81
C ILE A 303 6.17 -5.93 -6.58
N TYR A 304 6.31 -4.92 -5.73
CA TYR A 304 5.26 -3.96 -5.40
C TYR A 304 5.27 -2.72 -6.31
N ASP A 305 6.38 -2.44 -6.99
CA ASP A 305 6.54 -1.29 -7.89
C ASP A 305 7.61 -1.55 -8.95
N ILE A 306 7.20 -1.73 -10.20
CA ILE A 306 8.12 -2.06 -11.32
C ILE A 306 9.07 -0.91 -11.69
N ARG A 307 8.88 0.29 -11.14
CA ARG A 307 9.78 1.44 -11.29
C ARG A 307 11.02 1.32 -10.39
N LEU A 308 11.00 0.45 -9.39
CA LEU A 308 12.00 0.33 -8.33
C LEU A 308 12.80 -0.99 -8.42
N GLU A 309 13.99 -0.96 -7.83
CA GLU A 309 14.87 -2.13 -7.67
C GLU A 309 15.27 -2.31 -6.21
N ASP A 310 15.48 -3.56 -5.81
CA ASP A 310 15.90 -4.00 -4.47
C ASP A 310 17.02 -5.06 -4.61
N ASP A 311 17.68 -5.42 -3.51
CA ASP A 311 18.68 -6.50 -3.51
C ASP A 311 18.01 -7.89 -3.57
N GLU A 312 18.60 -8.84 -4.31
CA GLU A 312 18.23 -10.26 -4.16
C GLU A 312 18.73 -10.77 -2.80
N PRO A 313 17.93 -11.54 -2.03
CA PRO A 313 16.66 -12.16 -2.43
C PRO A 313 15.39 -11.39 -2.02
N TYR A 314 15.50 -10.13 -1.57
CA TYR A 314 14.39 -9.37 -0.99
C TYR A 314 13.39 -8.89 -2.05
N CYS A 315 13.85 -8.32 -3.18
CA CYS A 315 13.03 -7.99 -4.35
C CYS A 315 11.73 -7.22 -4.06
N GLY A 316 11.73 -6.33 -3.07
CA GLY A 316 10.56 -5.59 -2.59
C GLY A 316 10.29 -5.78 -1.09
N MET A 317 10.77 -6.86 -0.47
CA MET A 317 10.58 -7.12 0.97
C MET A 317 11.41 -6.22 1.92
N GLN A 318 12.11 -5.20 1.39
CA GLN A 318 12.71 -4.10 2.17
C GLN A 318 12.02 -2.74 1.91
N TRP A 319 10.96 -2.71 1.10
CA TRP A 319 10.20 -1.51 0.75
C TRP A 319 8.87 -1.49 1.52
N PRO A 320 8.37 -0.31 1.95
CA PRO A 320 8.96 1.03 1.77
C PRO A 320 10.07 1.34 2.78
N PRO A 321 10.96 2.33 2.52
CA PRO A 321 12.10 2.65 3.39
C PRO A 321 11.74 3.01 4.84
N ASP A 322 10.52 3.51 5.06
CA ASP A 322 9.94 3.87 6.34
C ASP A 322 9.80 2.68 7.31
N LEU A 323 9.61 1.47 6.76
CA LEU A 323 9.32 0.23 7.48
C LEU A 323 10.30 -0.05 8.63
N LYS A 324 11.60 0.17 8.40
CA LYS A 324 12.65 -0.03 9.39
C LYS A 324 12.50 0.91 10.60
N ASN A 325 12.06 2.14 10.36
CA ASN A 325 11.87 3.14 11.40
C ASN A 325 10.55 2.90 12.16
N ILE A 326 9.50 2.43 11.47
CA ILE A 326 8.24 1.96 12.09
C ILE A 326 8.50 0.76 13.00
N SER A 327 9.28 -0.23 12.52
CA SER A 327 9.73 -1.38 13.31
C SER A 327 10.47 -0.93 14.58
N SER A 328 11.39 0.03 14.43
CA SER A 328 12.17 0.60 15.53
C SER A 328 11.30 1.41 16.52
N TYR A 329 10.22 2.04 16.04
CA TYR A 329 9.27 2.79 16.84
C TYR A 329 8.33 1.87 17.64
N LEU A 330 7.72 0.87 16.99
CA LEU A 330 6.81 -0.08 17.61
C LEU A 330 7.53 -1.05 18.56
N ALA A 331 8.84 -1.26 18.42
CA ALA A 331 9.65 -1.99 19.40
C ALA A 331 9.85 -1.23 20.74
N ARG A 332 9.44 0.04 20.86
CA ARG A 332 9.63 0.84 22.08
C ARG A 332 8.62 0.48 23.18
N LYS A 333 9.11 0.24 24.39
CA LYS A 333 8.27 -0.11 25.56
C LYS A 333 7.32 1.00 26.04
N ASP A 334 7.61 2.27 25.75
CA ASP A 334 6.70 3.38 26.04
C ASP A 334 5.56 3.46 25.02
N VAL A 335 5.85 3.16 23.74
CA VAL A 335 4.85 3.05 22.65
C VAL A 335 3.92 1.87 22.87
N ILE A 336 4.46 0.66 23.13
CA ILE A 336 3.67 -0.54 23.42
C ILE A 336 2.73 -0.34 24.62
N ARG A 337 3.18 0.37 25.67
CA ARG A 337 2.31 0.72 26.80
C ARG A 337 1.25 1.76 26.45
N ALA A 338 1.60 2.80 25.69
CA ALA A 338 0.65 3.81 25.26
C ALA A 338 -0.48 3.22 24.38
N LEU A 339 -0.15 2.20 23.59
CA LEU A 339 -1.08 1.42 22.76
C LEU A 339 -1.82 0.31 23.53
N HIS A 340 -1.63 0.19 24.85
CA HIS A 340 -2.21 -0.87 25.71
C HIS A 340 -1.86 -2.30 25.28
N ALA A 341 -0.74 -2.49 24.57
CA ALA A 341 -0.37 -3.73 23.90
C ALA A 341 0.56 -4.67 24.72
N GLU A 342 0.82 -4.37 26.00
CA GLU A 342 1.78 -5.12 26.86
C GLU A 342 1.43 -6.61 27.08
N ALA A 343 0.27 -7.09 26.62
CA ALA A 343 -0.09 -8.51 26.59
C ALA A 343 0.61 -9.32 25.47
N LYS A 344 1.13 -8.65 24.43
CA LYS A 344 1.98 -9.24 23.38
C LYS A 344 3.45 -9.18 23.83
N PRO A 345 4.11 -10.31 24.14
CA PRO A 345 5.49 -10.30 24.65
C PRO A 345 6.55 -10.23 23.55
N GLU A 346 6.24 -10.64 22.33
CA GLU A 346 7.14 -10.50 21.18
C GLU A 346 7.15 -9.05 20.64
N SER A 347 8.30 -8.62 20.10
CA SER A 347 8.37 -7.36 19.35
C SER A 347 7.45 -7.39 18.13
N TRP A 348 6.88 -6.24 17.76
CA TRP A 348 6.17 -6.08 16.49
C TRP A 348 7.07 -6.45 15.31
N VAL A 349 6.48 -7.17 14.36
CA VAL A 349 6.98 -7.38 13.01
C VAL A 349 5.83 -7.13 12.05
N GLU A 350 6.13 -6.58 10.88
CA GLU A 350 5.19 -6.30 9.79
C GLU A 350 4.46 -7.58 9.37
N CYS A 351 5.15 -8.50 8.69
CA CYS A 351 4.59 -9.77 8.22
C CYS A 351 5.01 -10.96 9.09
N SER A 352 4.04 -11.58 9.76
CA SER A 352 4.21 -12.78 10.57
C SER A 352 4.31 -14.03 9.68
N GLY A 353 5.53 -14.39 9.30
CA GLY A 353 5.80 -15.60 8.51
C GLY A 353 5.25 -16.90 9.12
N ARG A 354 5.00 -16.93 10.44
CA ARG A 354 4.29 -18.03 11.10
C ARG A 354 2.81 -18.09 10.72
N VAL A 355 2.10 -16.96 10.73
CA VAL A 355 0.70 -16.88 10.27
C VAL A 355 0.62 -17.35 8.82
N SER A 356 1.50 -16.83 7.96
CA SER A 356 1.61 -17.27 6.56
C SER A 356 1.79 -18.79 6.42
N SER A 357 2.64 -19.41 7.26
CA SER A 357 2.89 -20.85 7.20
C SER A 357 1.75 -21.74 7.76
N GLU A 358 0.87 -21.20 8.62
CA GLU A 358 -0.23 -21.96 9.21
C GLU A 358 -1.54 -21.82 8.42
N MET A 359 -1.69 -20.77 7.60
CA MET A 359 -2.81 -20.55 6.70
C MET A 359 -2.81 -21.56 5.54
N ARG A 360 -3.64 -22.61 5.65
CA ARG A 360 -3.71 -23.73 4.70
C ARG A 360 -4.80 -23.48 3.65
N ASP A 361 -4.65 -22.39 2.91
CA ASP A 361 -5.72 -21.86 2.06
C ASP A 361 -6.11 -22.75 0.86
N TYR A 362 -5.38 -23.84 0.60
CA TYR A 362 -5.85 -24.94 -0.25
C TYR A 362 -7.11 -25.65 0.29
N LEU A 363 -7.50 -25.40 1.55
CA LEU A 363 -8.77 -25.85 2.15
C LEU A 363 -9.94 -24.89 1.89
N SER A 364 -9.67 -23.66 1.44
CA SER A 364 -10.69 -22.61 1.23
C SER A 364 -10.90 -22.34 -0.26
N PRO A 365 -12.16 -22.23 -0.75
CA PRO A 365 -12.44 -21.65 -2.04
C PRO A 365 -11.91 -20.21 -2.14
N SER A 366 -11.45 -19.80 -3.32
CA SER A 366 -10.99 -18.43 -3.54
C SER A 366 -12.16 -17.44 -3.52
N SER A 367 -11.95 -16.30 -2.87
CA SER A 367 -12.93 -15.25 -2.57
C SER A 367 -13.71 -14.70 -3.78
N VAL A 368 -13.18 -14.84 -5.00
CA VAL A 368 -13.91 -14.59 -6.26
C VAL A 368 -15.24 -15.35 -6.33
N THR A 369 -15.36 -16.48 -5.64
CA THR A 369 -16.61 -17.27 -5.52
C THR A 369 -17.69 -16.58 -4.68
N LEU A 370 -17.32 -15.69 -3.76
CA LEU A 370 -18.22 -14.92 -2.89
C LEU A 370 -18.52 -13.52 -3.43
N LEU A 371 -17.67 -12.94 -4.28
CA LEU A 371 -17.90 -11.62 -4.87
C LEU A 371 -19.30 -11.45 -5.50
N PRO A 372 -19.91 -12.44 -6.18
CA PRO A 372 -21.28 -12.32 -6.70
C PRO A 372 -22.35 -12.11 -5.61
N SER A 373 -22.32 -12.85 -4.48
CA SER A 373 -23.30 -12.69 -3.40
C SER A 373 -23.13 -11.38 -2.65
N VAL A 374 -21.89 -10.90 -2.52
CA VAL A 374 -21.59 -9.57 -1.98
C VAL A 374 -22.11 -8.48 -2.92
N LEU A 375 -21.88 -8.59 -4.23
CA LEU A 375 -22.33 -7.63 -5.25
C LEU A 375 -23.85 -7.57 -5.45
N GLU A 376 -24.59 -8.63 -5.11
CA GLU A 376 -26.05 -8.63 -5.07
C GLU A 376 -26.60 -7.80 -3.90
N LYS A 377 -25.83 -7.70 -2.79
CA LYS A 377 -26.25 -7.05 -1.54
C LYS A 377 -25.71 -5.62 -1.38
N ILE A 378 -24.44 -5.36 -1.72
CA ILE A 378 -23.74 -4.08 -1.46
C ILE A 378 -22.79 -3.66 -2.61
N PRO A 379 -22.44 -2.37 -2.70
CA PRO A 379 -21.32 -1.87 -3.51
C PRO A 379 -19.97 -2.51 -3.19
N VAL A 380 -19.19 -2.81 -4.23
CA VAL A 380 -17.78 -3.21 -4.15
C VAL A 380 -16.95 -2.21 -4.95
N LEU A 381 -15.92 -1.64 -4.33
CA LEU A 381 -14.83 -0.93 -5.01
C LEU A 381 -13.61 -1.85 -5.10
N LEU A 382 -13.15 -2.11 -6.31
CA LEU A 382 -11.81 -2.63 -6.56
C LEU A 382 -10.94 -1.46 -7.06
N PHE A 383 -9.77 -1.25 -6.46
CA PHE A 383 -8.82 -0.26 -6.94
C PHE A 383 -7.44 -0.87 -7.19
N ALA A 384 -6.71 -0.32 -8.15
CA ALA A 384 -5.42 -0.85 -8.56
C ALA A 384 -4.44 0.27 -8.95
N GLY A 385 -3.27 0.33 -8.30
CA GLY A 385 -2.12 1.07 -8.79
C GLY A 385 -1.54 0.39 -10.04
N ASP A 386 -1.23 1.17 -11.07
CA ASP A 386 -0.81 0.64 -12.37
C ASP A 386 0.69 0.28 -12.51
N GLN A 387 1.47 0.39 -11.43
CA GLN A 387 2.89 -0.01 -11.36
C GLN A 387 3.13 -1.28 -10.54
N ASP A 388 2.12 -1.80 -9.83
CA ASP A 388 2.20 -3.05 -9.08
C ASP A 388 2.40 -4.27 -10.01
N PHE A 389 3.29 -5.18 -9.64
CA PHE A 389 3.45 -6.47 -10.32
C PHE A 389 2.69 -7.61 -9.63
N ILE A 390 2.75 -7.72 -8.30
CA ILE A 390 2.21 -8.85 -7.54
C ILE A 390 0.68 -8.95 -7.60
N CYS A 391 -0.05 -7.84 -7.58
CA CYS A 391 -1.49 -7.83 -7.81
C CYS A 391 -1.89 -6.87 -8.94
N ASN A 392 -1.08 -6.90 -10.00
CA ASN A 392 -1.16 -6.04 -11.18
C ASN A 392 -2.59 -5.86 -11.74
N TYR A 393 -2.84 -4.65 -12.26
CA TYR A 393 -4.14 -4.24 -12.77
C TYR A 393 -4.68 -5.14 -13.89
N MET A 394 -3.82 -5.78 -14.70
CA MET A 394 -4.24 -6.65 -15.80
C MET A 394 -4.89 -7.94 -15.29
N GLY A 395 -4.40 -8.49 -14.18
CA GLY A 395 -5.03 -9.63 -13.50
C GLY A 395 -6.41 -9.27 -12.94
N ILE A 396 -6.54 -8.08 -12.34
CA ILE A 396 -7.82 -7.58 -11.80
C ILE A 396 -8.82 -7.31 -12.94
N GLU A 397 -8.41 -6.65 -14.03
CA GLU A 397 -9.26 -6.45 -15.22
C GLU A 397 -9.68 -7.78 -15.87
N SER A 398 -8.78 -8.78 -15.89
CA SER A 398 -9.06 -10.13 -16.37
C SER A 398 -10.09 -10.86 -15.50
N MET A 399 -9.94 -10.80 -14.17
CA MET A 399 -10.93 -11.30 -13.21
C MET A 399 -12.29 -10.64 -13.43
N ILE A 400 -12.35 -9.30 -13.45
CA ILE A 400 -13.61 -8.56 -13.63
C ILE A 400 -14.32 -8.97 -14.94
N LYS A 401 -13.55 -9.13 -16.04
CA LYS A 401 -14.04 -9.62 -17.33
C LYS A 401 -14.52 -11.08 -17.29
N SER A 402 -13.95 -11.89 -16.40
CA SER A 402 -14.33 -13.29 -16.16
C SER A 402 -15.52 -13.44 -15.19
N LEU A 403 -15.69 -12.53 -14.23
CA LEU A 403 -16.71 -12.58 -13.19
C LEU A 403 -18.13 -12.46 -13.77
N THR A 404 -19.07 -13.18 -13.16
CA THR A 404 -20.51 -13.09 -13.47
C THR A 404 -21.26 -12.81 -12.17
N TRP A 405 -22.01 -11.71 -12.16
CA TRP A 405 -22.81 -11.23 -11.03
C TRP A 405 -24.03 -10.51 -11.58
N ASN A 406 -25.07 -10.21 -10.80
CA ASN A 406 -26.19 -9.33 -11.18
C ASN A 406 -26.72 -9.52 -12.64
N GLY A 407 -26.85 -10.77 -13.10
CA GLY A 407 -27.42 -11.16 -14.40
C GLY A 407 -26.52 -11.16 -15.64
N GLU A 408 -25.30 -10.60 -15.61
CA GLU A 408 -24.39 -10.52 -16.78
C GLU A 408 -22.90 -10.76 -16.39
N LYS A 409 -22.11 -11.24 -17.36
CA LYS A 409 -20.65 -11.44 -17.24
C LYS A 409 -19.88 -10.19 -17.66
N GLY A 410 -18.89 -9.79 -16.86
CA GLY A 410 -18.10 -8.57 -17.08
C GLY A 410 -18.89 -7.28 -16.82
N LEU A 411 -18.26 -6.13 -17.04
CA LEU A 411 -18.87 -4.81 -16.79
C LEU A 411 -20.06 -4.47 -17.73
N GLY A 412 -20.36 -5.31 -18.72
CA GLY A 412 -21.43 -5.05 -19.70
C GLY A 412 -21.10 -3.88 -20.63
N LYS A 413 -22.12 -3.10 -21.02
CA LYS A 413 -21.97 -1.90 -21.86
C LYS A 413 -21.89 -0.63 -21.01
N VAL A 414 -20.69 -0.31 -20.52
CA VAL A 414 -20.41 0.91 -19.76
C VAL A 414 -19.26 1.71 -20.38
N GLN A 415 -19.23 3.01 -20.10
CA GLN A 415 -18.15 3.89 -20.51
C GLN A 415 -17.18 4.10 -19.35
N THR A 416 -15.90 3.78 -19.56
CA THR A 416 -14.83 4.17 -18.64
C THR A 416 -14.67 5.68 -18.68
N LYS A 417 -14.73 6.31 -17.52
CA LYS A 417 -14.52 7.75 -17.32
C LYS A 417 -13.04 8.03 -17.04
N SER A 418 -12.55 9.18 -17.50
CA SER A 418 -11.30 9.75 -16.97
C SER A 418 -11.57 10.37 -15.60
N TRP A 419 -10.58 10.28 -14.71
CA TRP A 419 -10.61 10.85 -13.38
C TRP A 419 -9.40 11.77 -13.17
N THR A 420 -9.66 12.97 -12.65
CA THR A 420 -8.65 13.99 -12.38
C THR A 420 -8.74 14.47 -10.93
N VAL A 421 -7.60 14.69 -10.29
CA VAL A 421 -7.46 15.25 -8.93
C VAL A 421 -6.37 16.32 -8.95
N ASN A 422 -6.62 17.46 -8.34
CA ASN A 422 -5.76 18.66 -8.35
C ASN A 422 -5.34 19.10 -9.78
N GLY A 423 -6.24 18.93 -10.77
CA GLY A 423 -5.97 19.20 -12.19
C GLY A 423 -5.05 18.19 -12.89
N MET A 424 -4.49 17.21 -12.18
CA MET A 424 -3.69 16.12 -12.73
C MET A 424 -4.58 14.92 -13.10
N GLN A 425 -4.15 14.12 -14.08
CA GLN A 425 -4.85 12.89 -14.46
C GLN A 425 -4.54 11.78 -13.44
N ALA A 426 -5.47 11.54 -12.53
CA ALA A 426 -5.34 10.55 -11.45
C ALA A 426 -5.51 9.11 -11.94
N GLY A 427 -6.33 8.90 -12.98
CA GLY A 427 -6.55 7.56 -13.52
C GLY A 427 -7.83 7.41 -14.34
N THR A 428 -8.43 6.23 -14.21
CA THR A 428 -9.69 5.85 -14.88
C THR A 428 -10.67 5.20 -13.91
N TRP A 429 -11.96 5.45 -14.11
CA TRP A 429 -13.05 5.02 -13.23
C TRP A 429 -14.17 4.39 -14.05
N VAL A 430 -14.69 3.25 -13.63
CA VAL A 430 -15.85 2.60 -14.26
C VAL A 430 -16.72 1.90 -13.22
N SER A 431 -18.04 2.08 -13.31
CA SER A 431 -19.01 1.47 -12.40
C SER A 431 -20.09 0.72 -13.19
N SER A 432 -20.40 -0.50 -12.77
CA SER A 432 -21.44 -1.35 -13.35
C SER A 432 -22.04 -2.28 -12.29
N ARG A 433 -23.34 -2.16 -12.05
CA ARG A 433 -24.15 -3.15 -11.30
C ARG A 433 -23.53 -3.50 -9.93
N ASN A 434 -23.38 -2.49 -9.07
CA ASN A 434 -22.71 -2.47 -7.77
C ASN A 434 -21.18 -2.62 -7.75
N LEU A 435 -20.55 -3.10 -8.83
CA LEU A 435 -19.08 -3.10 -8.94
C LEU A 435 -18.59 -1.73 -9.42
N THR A 436 -17.57 -1.19 -8.76
CA THR A 436 -16.76 -0.07 -9.24
C THR A 436 -15.31 -0.51 -9.35
N TYR A 437 -14.65 -0.12 -10.43
CA TYR A 437 -13.22 -0.32 -10.65
C TYR A 437 -12.54 1.03 -10.91
N ALA A 438 -11.49 1.31 -10.13
CA ALA A 438 -10.64 2.49 -10.26
C ALA A 438 -9.20 2.07 -10.51
N LYS A 439 -8.62 2.44 -11.66
CA LYS A 439 -7.19 2.28 -11.92
C LYS A 439 -6.48 3.61 -11.71
N ILE A 440 -5.55 3.65 -10.76
CA ILE A 440 -4.74 4.80 -10.39
C ILE A 440 -3.44 4.76 -11.19
N PHE A 441 -3.07 5.88 -11.79
CA PHE A 441 -1.84 5.99 -12.58
C PHE A 441 -0.63 6.35 -11.70
N ASN A 442 0.52 5.76 -12.02
CA ASN A 442 1.80 6.00 -11.37
C ASN A 442 1.79 5.67 -9.85
N ALA A 443 1.13 4.59 -9.46
CA ALA A 443 1.06 4.09 -8.08
C ALA A 443 1.40 2.59 -7.97
N SER A 444 2.02 2.21 -6.85
CA SER A 444 2.47 0.87 -6.49
C SER A 444 1.34 -0.04 -5.99
N HIS A 445 1.69 -1.14 -5.33
CA HIS A 445 0.79 -2.00 -4.56
C HIS A 445 0.04 -1.21 -3.46
N MET A 446 0.77 -0.46 -2.63
CA MET A 446 0.23 0.41 -1.59
C MET A 446 -0.20 1.77 -2.18
N VAL A 447 -1.27 1.78 -2.97
CA VAL A 447 -1.77 2.99 -3.66
C VAL A 447 -1.87 4.24 -2.77
N PRO A 448 -2.30 4.17 -1.49
CA PRO A 448 -2.37 5.35 -0.62
C PRO A 448 -1.01 5.90 -0.17
N TYR A 449 0.07 5.09 -0.24
CA TYR A 449 1.45 5.55 0.01
C TYR A 449 1.95 6.46 -1.11
N ASP A 450 1.75 6.08 -2.39
CA ASP A 450 2.08 6.93 -3.54
C ASP A 450 1.15 8.14 -3.68
N ALA A 451 -0.14 7.95 -3.40
CA ALA A 451 -1.21 8.81 -3.91
C ALA A 451 -2.31 9.11 -2.87
N PRO A 452 -1.98 9.70 -1.71
CA PRO A 452 -2.93 9.92 -0.61
C PRO A 452 -4.14 10.78 -1.02
N ASP A 453 -3.93 11.97 -1.62
CA ASP A 453 -5.03 12.85 -2.10
C ASP A 453 -5.99 12.16 -3.08
N ILE A 454 -5.44 11.26 -3.91
CA ILE A 454 -6.18 10.52 -4.94
C ILE A 454 -7.02 9.41 -4.28
N THR A 455 -6.43 8.63 -3.37
CA THR A 455 -7.19 7.59 -2.65
C THR A 455 -8.22 8.18 -1.69
N HIS A 456 -7.97 9.34 -1.09
CA HIS A 456 -8.95 10.06 -0.28
C HIS A 456 -10.13 10.56 -1.13
N ASP A 457 -9.88 11.13 -2.33
CA ASP A 457 -10.95 11.49 -3.26
C ASP A 457 -11.81 10.27 -3.66
N MET A 458 -11.16 9.15 -3.95
CA MET A 458 -11.81 7.88 -4.30
C MET A 458 -12.71 7.36 -3.19
N ILE A 459 -12.21 7.30 -1.94
CA ILE A 459 -12.98 6.69 -0.86
C ILE A 459 -14.18 7.56 -0.46
N LEU A 460 -14.03 8.89 -0.47
CA LEU A 460 -15.16 9.80 -0.24
C LEU A 460 -16.23 9.69 -1.34
N ARG A 461 -15.83 9.52 -2.60
CA ARG A 461 -16.77 9.22 -3.70
C ARG A 461 -17.48 7.89 -3.49
N PHE A 462 -16.75 6.84 -3.11
CA PHE A 462 -17.30 5.51 -2.86
C PHE A 462 -18.30 5.48 -1.69
N MET A 463 -17.99 6.18 -0.59
CA MET A 463 -18.87 6.29 0.58
C MET A 463 -19.98 7.35 0.44
N GLY A 464 -20.20 7.85 -0.78
CA GLY A 464 -21.27 8.78 -1.13
C GLY A 464 -21.22 10.10 -0.34
N THR A 465 -20.02 10.60 -0.04
CA THR A 465 -19.84 11.82 0.76
C THR A 465 -20.34 13.04 0.02
N ASN A 466 -21.22 13.83 0.68
CA ASN A 466 -21.70 15.08 0.11
C ASN A 466 -20.60 16.15 0.13
N PHE A 467 -19.84 16.26 -0.97
CA PHE A 467 -18.81 17.29 -1.14
C PHE A 467 -19.34 18.73 -1.02
N SER A 468 -20.66 18.99 -1.11
CA SER A 468 -21.23 20.33 -0.89
C SER A 468 -21.38 20.70 0.59
N ALA A 469 -21.15 19.76 1.50
CA ALA A 469 -21.15 19.98 2.95
C ALA A 469 -19.72 20.00 3.55
N ILE A 470 -18.70 19.85 2.71
CA ILE A 470 -17.29 19.97 3.10
C ILE A 470 -16.90 21.44 3.18
N VAL A 471 -16.29 21.84 4.30
CA VAL A 471 -15.94 23.24 4.60
C VAL A 471 -14.44 23.52 4.59
N ASP A 472 -13.62 22.50 4.87
CA ASP A 472 -12.17 22.61 5.00
C ASP A 472 -11.48 21.27 4.63
N GLY A 473 -10.15 21.22 4.78
CA GLY A 473 -9.40 19.97 4.67
C GLY A 473 -8.99 19.54 3.26
N SER A 474 -8.27 18.41 3.18
CA SER A 474 -7.75 17.87 1.92
C SER A 474 -8.86 17.46 0.95
N ALA A 475 -10.04 17.12 1.46
CA ALA A 475 -11.21 16.82 0.65
C ALA A 475 -11.67 18.00 -0.23
N ARG A 476 -11.25 19.25 0.05
CA ARG A 476 -11.46 20.42 -0.82
C ARG A 476 -10.66 20.40 -2.13
N ILE A 477 -9.65 19.53 -2.27
CA ILE A 477 -8.83 19.42 -3.48
C ILE A 477 -9.76 19.16 -4.70
N PRO A 478 -9.72 20.02 -5.75
CA PRO A 478 -10.62 19.88 -6.89
C PRO A 478 -10.43 18.55 -7.62
N SER A 479 -11.55 17.87 -7.93
CA SER A 479 -11.53 16.60 -8.65
C SER A 479 -12.79 16.41 -9.51
N ALA A 480 -12.69 15.53 -10.51
CA ALA A 480 -13.77 15.21 -11.44
C ALA A 480 -13.70 13.76 -11.94
N VAL A 481 -14.84 13.07 -12.00
CA VAL A 481 -14.99 11.72 -12.56
C VAL A 481 -15.93 11.79 -13.78
N GLY A 482 -15.37 12.07 -14.95
CA GLY A 482 -16.13 12.59 -16.09
C GLY A 482 -16.88 13.86 -15.69
N ASP A 483 -18.19 13.89 -15.92
CA ASP A 483 -19.07 15.02 -15.58
C ASP A 483 -19.37 15.19 -14.07
N ASP A 484 -18.89 14.26 -13.22
CA ASP A 484 -19.06 14.31 -11.75
C ASP A 484 -17.94 15.13 -11.08
N ILE A 485 -18.11 16.46 -11.15
CA ILE A 485 -17.13 17.47 -10.71
C ILE A 485 -17.46 17.93 -9.28
N LYS A 486 -16.44 18.04 -8.40
CA LYS A 486 -16.59 18.63 -7.07
C LYS A 486 -17.07 20.09 -7.12
N PRO A 487 -17.78 20.59 -6.08
CA PRO A 487 -18.03 22.01 -5.88
C PRO A 487 -16.73 22.83 -5.89
N ILE A 488 -16.82 24.09 -6.36
CA ILE A 488 -15.70 25.04 -6.28
C ILE A 488 -15.72 25.68 -4.89
N PHE A 489 -14.79 25.27 -4.03
CA PHE A 489 -14.63 25.85 -2.70
C PHE A 489 -13.88 27.18 -2.77
N MET A 490 -14.62 28.29 -2.88
CA MET A 490 -14.05 29.64 -2.80
C MET A 490 -13.77 30.01 -1.35
N ASP A 491 -12.53 30.38 -1.02
CA ASP A 491 -12.20 30.97 0.29
C ASP A 491 -12.78 32.39 0.41
N SER A 492 -13.19 32.75 1.62
CA SER A 492 -13.85 34.03 1.93
C SER A 492 -12.95 35.24 1.76
N ASP A 493 -11.64 35.04 1.82
CA ASP A 493 -10.67 36.10 2.10
C ASP A 493 -10.19 36.82 0.84
N ASP A 494 -10.37 36.20 -0.34
CA ASP A 494 -10.12 36.78 -1.67
C ASP A 494 -11.32 37.56 -2.24
N VAL A 495 -12.34 37.87 -1.42
CA VAL A 495 -13.47 38.71 -1.84
C VAL A 495 -13.18 40.20 -1.53
N PRO A 496 -12.74 41.02 -2.49
CA PRO A 496 -12.65 42.47 -2.29
C PRO A 496 -14.06 43.01 -2.00
N LEU A 497 -14.20 43.73 -0.88
CA LEU A 497 -15.48 44.12 -0.28
C LEU A 497 -16.30 45.10 -1.15
N SER A 498 -16.95 44.56 -2.19
CA SER A 498 -17.82 45.29 -3.12
C SER A 498 -19.29 45.13 -2.69
N SER A 499 -19.82 46.16 -2.01
CA SER A 499 -21.18 46.19 -1.51
C SER A 499 -22.26 45.90 -2.56
N SER A 500 -23.23 45.09 -2.16
CA SER A 500 -24.52 44.78 -2.81
C SER A 500 -25.16 45.89 -3.67
N LEU A 501 -25.70 45.51 -4.84
CA LEU A 501 -26.93 46.06 -5.46
C LEU A 501 -27.49 45.00 -6.47
N PRO A 502 -28.76 45.06 -6.90
CA PRO A 502 -29.51 43.88 -7.36
C PRO A 502 -29.22 43.41 -8.79
N GLY A 503 -29.73 42.20 -9.10
CA GLY A 503 -29.51 41.47 -10.34
C GLY A 503 -29.82 42.25 -11.62
N LYS A 504 -28.90 42.17 -12.59
CA LYS A 504 -28.95 42.88 -13.87
C LYS A 504 -29.57 42.01 -14.98
N THR A 505 -30.22 42.66 -15.94
CA THR A 505 -30.91 41.97 -17.05
C THR A 505 -29.92 41.44 -18.10
N PRO A 506 -30.29 40.43 -18.91
CA PRO A 506 -29.38 39.77 -19.87
C PRO A 506 -28.68 40.72 -20.87
N GLU A 507 -29.33 41.83 -21.23
CA GLU A 507 -28.76 42.84 -22.12
C GLU A 507 -27.56 43.58 -21.49
N GLN A 508 -27.59 43.79 -20.16
CA GLN A 508 -26.47 44.39 -19.44
C GLN A 508 -25.30 43.42 -19.32
N THR A 509 -25.57 42.12 -19.16
CA THR A 509 -24.54 41.07 -19.22
C THR A 509 -23.85 41.05 -20.58
N LYS A 510 -24.60 41.16 -21.68
CA LYS A 510 -24.04 41.24 -23.03
C LYS A 510 -23.13 42.45 -23.21
N ALA A 511 -23.59 43.64 -22.82
CA ALA A 511 -22.77 44.86 -22.89
C ALA A 511 -21.48 44.76 -22.06
N GLN A 512 -21.50 44.03 -20.94
CA GLN A 512 -20.31 43.78 -20.12
C GLN A 512 -19.31 42.84 -20.82
N TRP A 513 -19.77 41.78 -21.50
CA TRP A 513 -18.91 40.91 -22.33
C TRP A 513 -18.33 41.65 -23.54
N ASP A 514 -19.14 42.45 -24.24
CA ASP A 514 -18.68 43.27 -25.38
C ASP A 514 -17.59 44.27 -24.94
N ALA A 515 -17.69 44.85 -23.74
CA ALA A 515 -16.63 45.68 -23.16
C ALA A 515 -15.36 44.88 -22.82
N TYR A 516 -15.50 43.67 -22.26
CA TYR A 516 -14.38 42.81 -21.89
C TYR A 516 -13.56 42.33 -23.11
N TYR A 517 -14.24 41.95 -24.19
CA TYR A 517 -13.59 41.56 -25.46
C TYR A 517 -12.82 42.72 -26.12
N ASN A 518 -13.36 43.93 -26.07
CA ASN A 518 -12.67 45.13 -26.55
C ASN A 518 -11.43 45.44 -25.70
N ALA A 519 -11.53 45.37 -24.37
CA ALA A 519 -10.39 45.60 -23.47
C ALA A 519 -9.26 44.58 -23.71
N GLY A 520 -9.58 43.28 -23.79
CA GLY A 520 -8.60 42.22 -24.05
C GLY A 520 -7.90 42.39 -25.40
N SER A 521 -8.65 42.79 -26.43
CA SER A 521 -8.13 43.05 -27.77
C SER A 521 -7.16 44.24 -27.81
N VAL A 522 -7.46 45.32 -27.08
CA VAL A 522 -6.56 46.48 -26.94
C VAL A 522 -5.27 46.11 -26.21
N VAL A 523 -5.32 45.32 -25.14
CA VAL A 523 -4.12 44.83 -24.43
C VAL A 523 -3.25 43.97 -25.34
N LEU A 524 -3.86 43.07 -26.12
CA LEU A 524 -3.13 42.22 -27.08
C LEU A 524 -2.43 43.06 -28.17
N ILE A 525 -3.09 44.10 -28.69
CA ILE A 525 -2.50 45.03 -29.67
C ILE A 525 -1.29 45.77 -29.08
N PHE A 526 -1.37 46.26 -27.84
CA PHE A 526 -0.22 46.90 -27.18
C PHE A 526 0.93 45.93 -26.90
N LEU A 527 0.64 44.67 -26.54
CA LEU A 527 1.65 43.61 -26.40
C LEU A 527 2.39 43.33 -27.71
N LEU A 528 1.65 43.18 -28.81
CA LEU A 528 2.22 42.96 -30.15
C LEU A 528 3.04 44.17 -30.63
N LEU A 529 2.59 45.40 -30.35
CA LEU A 529 3.36 46.62 -30.61
C LEU A 529 4.65 46.68 -29.79
N ALA A 530 4.61 46.34 -28.51
CA ALA A 530 5.80 46.29 -27.65
C ALA A 530 6.82 45.27 -28.14
N ILE A 531 6.37 44.07 -28.56
CA ILE A 531 7.21 43.03 -29.16
C ILE A 531 7.82 43.52 -30.49
N ALA A 532 7.03 44.15 -31.36
CA ALA A 532 7.50 44.69 -32.63
C ALA A 532 8.54 45.82 -32.44
N ILE A 533 8.33 46.70 -31.46
CA ILE A 533 9.29 47.76 -31.09
C ILE A 533 10.57 47.15 -30.52
N GLY A 534 10.47 46.16 -29.62
CA GLY A 534 11.62 45.44 -29.06
C GLY A 534 12.45 44.75 -30.14
N LEU A 535 11.81 44.05 -31.08
CA LEU A 535 12.47 43.44 -32.24
C LEU A 535 13.12 44.52 -33.14
N CYS A 536 12.45 45.64 -33.40
CA CYS A 536 13.01 46.72 -34.22
C CYS A 536 14.25 47.36 -33.56
N ILE A 537 14.23 47.54 -32.23
CA ILE A 537 15.39 48.02 -31.45
C ILE A 537 16.52 47.00 -31.49
N TRP A 538 16.24 45.71 -31.28
CA TRP A 538 17.23 44.63 -31.36
C TRP A 538 17.89 44.53 -32.75
N CYS A 539 17.10 44.63 -33.82
CA CYS A 539 17.58 44.68 -35.19
C CYS A 539 18.37 45.95 -35.53
N ARG A 540 18.13 47.07 -34.84
CA ARG A 540 18.96 48.30 -34.97
C ARG A 540 20.27 48.17 -34.19
N LEU A 541 20.23 47.66 -32.96
CA LEU A 541 21.42 47.45 -32.11
C LEU A 541 22.39 46.40 -32.67
N ARG A 542 21.92 45.42 -33.45
CA ARG A 542 22.78 44.44 -34.14
C ARG A 542 23.43 44.95 -35.44
N ARG A 543 23.13 46.16 -35.93
CA ARG A 543 23.77 46.72 -37.14
C ARG A 543 25.13 47.35 -36.84
N ARG A 544 26.20 46.56 -36.94
CA ARG A 544 27.57 47.08 -37.07
C ARG A 544 27.70 47.92 -38.36
N PRO A 545 28.35 49.09 -38.33
CA PRO A 545 28.60 49.86 -39.55
C PRO A 545 29.73 49.21 -40.38
N VAL A 546 29.39 48.70 -41.56
CA VAL A 546 30.38 48.21 -42.54
C VAL A 546 30.94 49.41 -43.32
N ARG A 547 32.27 49.54 -43.38
CA ARG A 547 32.94 50.52 -44.26
C ARG A 547 32.96 50.00 -45.70
N LEU A 548 32.63 50.85 -46.67
CA LEU A 548 32.79 50.51 -48.09
C LEU A 548 34.28 50.49 -48.50
N SER A 549 34.63 49.54 -49.37
CA SER A 549 35.53 49.80 -50.51
C SER A 549 35.37 48.74 -51.61
N ARG A 550 34.56 49.05 -52.63
CA ARG A 550 34.76 48.80 -54.09
C ARG A 550 35.43 47.46 -54.50
N ASP A 551 34.70 46.42 -54.98
CA ASP A 551 34.13 46.28 -56.35
C ASP A 551 35.21 46.16 -57.47
N PRO A 552 35.12 45.28 -58.52
CA PRO A 552 33.97 44.45 -58.99
C PRO A 552 34.26 42.96 -59.40
N GLN A 553 33.18 42.24 -59.76
CA GLN A 553 32.98 41.33 -60.93
C GLN A 553 32.40 39.92 -60.67
N LEU A 554 31.42 39.55 -61.53
CA LEU A 554 30.76 38.24 -61.77
C LEU A 554 29.90 37.70 -60.59
N GLU A 555 28.63 37.27 -60.74
CA GLU A 555 27.95 36.42 -61.75
C GLU A 555 28.43 34.95 -61.72
N GLU A 556 27.60 33.89 -61.70
CA GLU A 556 26.13 33.79 -61.74
C GLU A 556 25.65 32.39 -61.24
N ASN A 557 24.36 32.28 -60.86
CA ASN A 557 23.47 31.09 -60.94
C ASN A 557 23.77 29.73 -60.24
N ILE A 558 22.70 28.93 -60.10
CA ILE A 558 22.65 27.54 -59.56
C ILE A 558 21.87 26.64 -60.54
N PRO A 559 22.42 25.48 -60.93
CA PRO A 559 21.69 24.20 -60.92
C PRO A 559 22.51 23.10 -60.20
N LEU A 560 21.97 22.24 -59.33
CA LEU A 560 20.98 21.16 -59.52
C LEU A 560 21.49 19.92 -60.29
N ASN A 561 21.65 18.82 -59.54
CA ASN A 561 21.73 17.38 -59.91
C ASN A 561 22.91 16.86 -60.75
N GLY A 562 23.47 15.70 -60.35
CA GLY A 562 24.33 14.87 -61.21
C GLY A 562 25.30 13.90 -60.50
N TYR A 563 24.80 12.71 -60.11
CA TYR A 563 25.43 11.37 -60.13
C TYR A 563 26.97 11.16 -60.10
N ASP A 564 27.42 10.15 -59.30
CA ASP A 564 28.42 9.07 -59.55
C ASP A 564 29.78 9.40 -60.23
N ASP A 565 30.96 8.86 -59.85
CA ASP A 565 31.34 7.75 -58.95
C ASP A 565 32.86 7.78 -58.62
N GLU A 566 33.34 6.76 -57.90
CA GLU A 566 34.64 6.05 -58.02
C GLU A 566 35.99 6.70 -57.62
N GLN A 567 36.72 5.92 -56.81
CA GLN A 567 38.19 5.70 -56.82
C GLN A 567 39.18 6.88 -56.55
N ALA A 568 40.13 6.81 -55.62
CA ALA A 568 40.64 5.69 -54.82
C ALA A 568 41.80 6.12 -53.88
N HIS A 569 42.30 5.13 -53.12
CA HIS A 569 43.74 4.93 -52.79
C HIS A 569 44.40 5.65 -51.59
N ARG A 570 44.53 4.85 -50.51
CA ARG A 570 45.81 4.35 -49.91
C ARG A 570 46.41 5.00 -48.65
N LYS A 571 46.41 4.13 -47.61
CA LYS A 571 47.58 3.63 -46.83
C LYS A 571 48.15 4.43 -45.63
N ARG A 572 48.19 3.68 -44.51
CA ARG A 572 49.32 3.50 -43.55
C ARG A 572 49.72 4.67 -42.62
N LYS A 573 50.43 4.45 -41.50
CA LYS A 573 50.53 3.34 -40.50
C LYS A 573 51.52 3.76 -39.39
N GLY A 574 51.31 3.35 -38.13
CA GLY A 574 52.34 3.32 -37.07
C GLY A 574 51.76 3.67 -35.69
N LYS A 575 52.11 3.05 -34.53
CA LYS A 575 53.40 2.48 -34.00
C LYS A 575 54.42 3.55 -33.60
N GLU A 576 55.24 3.46 -32.54
CA GLU A 576 55.50 2.45 -31.45
C GLU A 576 56.28 3.15 -30.30
N ARG A 577 56.64 2.63 -29.10
CA ARG A 577 56.54 1.34 -28.33
C ARG A 577 56.93 1.63 -26.84
N ALA A 578 56.66 0.69 -25.91
CA ALA A 578 57.51 0.35 -24.73
C ALA A 578 57.73 1.44 -23.63
N LEU A 579 58.24 1.20 -22.42
CA LEU A 579 58.45 0.02 -21.52
C LEU A 579 58.46 0.58 -20.04
N GLU A 580 58.91 -0.01 -18.91
CA GLU A 580 59.80 -1.15 -18.59
C GLU A 580 59.28 -1.97 -17.37
N ASP A 581 60.07 -2.26 -16.31
CA ASP A 581 59.85 -3.41 -15.39
C ASP A 581 60.29 -3.20 -13.90
N GLU A 582 59.96 -4.19 -13.05
CA GLU A 582 60.53 -4.69 -11.77
C GLU A 582 60.66 -3.89 -10.42
N SER A 583 60.07 -4.52 -9.38
CA SER A 583 60.62 -4.81 -8.02
C SER A 583 60.57 -3.77 -6.86
N GLY A 584 60.38 -4.26 -5.62
CA GLY A 584 60.52 -3.48 -4.37
C GLY A 584 59.73 -3.97 -3.13
N ALA A 585 60.30 -4.88 -2.33
CA ALA A 585 59.80 -5.34 -1.02
C ALA A 585 60.36 -4.46 0.14
N ALA A 586 59.88 -4.41 1.40
CA ALA A 586 58.64 -4.81 2.09
C ALA A 586 58.69 -4.24 3.55
N ILE A 587 58.06 -4.92 4.54
CA ILE A 587 58.24 -4.79 6.01
C ILE A 587 57.46 -3.65 6.71
N PHE A 588 56.32 -3.99 7.34
CA PHE A 588 56.34 -4.34 8.77
C PHE A 588 55.17 -5.26 9.13
N ASP A 589 55.48 -6.27 9.95
CA ASP A 589 54.56 -7.28 10.47
C ASP A 589 55.04 -7.70 11.87
N VAL A 590 54.10 -7.91 12.79
CA VAL A 590 54.27 -8.66 14.05
C VAL A 590 52.89 -9.26 14.38
N GLY A 591 52.86 -10.59 14.49
CA GLY A 591 51.66 -11.41 14.72
C GLY A 591 50.96 -11.21 16.08
N GLU A 592 49.80 -11.84 16.29
CA GLU A 592 49.64 -13.22 16.85
C GLU A 592 49.36 -13.10 18.37
N ASP A 593 48.65 -14.00 19.06
CA ASP A 593 48.19 -15.37 18.77
C ASP A 593 46.62 -15.41 18.63
N GLU A 594 45.96 -16.23 17.79
CA GLU A 594 45.60 -17.67 17.92
C GLU A 594 44.71 -18.04 19.14
N GLU A 595 43.85 -19.06 19.16
CA GLU A 595 43.61 -20.25 18.30
C GLU A 595 42.10 -20.66 18.40
N GLY A 596 41.52 -21.56 17.57
CA GLY A 596 40.05 -21.85 17.74
C GLY A 596 39.26 -22.92 16.93
N TYR A 597 39.80 -23.60 15.92
CA TYR A 597 39.26 -24.81 15.26
C TYR A 597 37.89 -24.84 14.50
N THR A 598 38.05 -25.16 13.21
CA THR A 598 37.24 -25.92 12.22
C THR A 598 36.62 -27.26 12.72
N SER A 599 35.71 -28.00 12.04
CA SER A 599 35.10 -28.01 10.68
C SER A 599 33.82 -28.91 10.64
N ASP A 600 33.10 -28.89 9.50
CA ASP A 600 32.42 -29.98 8.73
C ASP A 600 32.55 -31.46 9.24
N ASP A 601 31.67 -32.43 8.93
CA ASP A 601 31.00 -32.69 7.62
C ASP A 601 29.81 -33.71 7.70
N VAL A 602 29.18 -33.97 6.55
CA VAL A 602 28.12 -34.92 6.16
C VAL A 602 28.12 -36.32 6.81
N ARG A 603 26.90 -36.84 7.10
CA ARG A 603 26.60 -38.27 6.83
C ARG A 603 25.15 -38.54 6.41
N LYS A 604 24.99 -39.35 5.36
CA LYS A 604 23.75 -40.10 5.03
C LYS A 604 23.85 -41.51 5.60
N GLU A 605 22.75 -42.07 6.10
CA GLU A 605 22.53 -43.51 6.05
C GLU A 605 21.01 -43.83 5.99
N ARG A 606 20.65 -45.11 5.84
CA ARG A 606 19.32 -45.61 5.45
C ARG A 606 19.13 -47.01 6.05
N ILE A 607 17.88 -47.45 6.22
CA ILE A 607 17.45 -48.78 6.74
C ILE A 607 17.53 -48.79 8.29
N ASP A 608 16.57 -49.37 9.02
CA ASP A 608 15.33 -50.05 8.61
C ASP A 608 14.11 -49.11 8.47
#